data_AF-A0A2E7U9R6-F1
#
_entry.id   AF-A0A2E7U9R6-F1
#
_cell.length_a   1.000
_cell.length_b   1.000
_cell.length_c   1.000
_cell.angle_alpha   90.00
_cell.angle_beta   90.00
_cell.angle_gamma   90.00
#
_symmetry.space_group_name_H-M   'P 1'
#
loop_
_entity.id
_entity.type
_entity.pdbx_description
1 polymer ?
#
loop_
_entity_poly.entity_id
_entity_poly.type
_entity_poly.pdbx_seq_one_letter_code
_entity_poly.pdbx_strand_id
1 'polypeptide(L)'
;MAHSHDQAGHSHGEENLSDRQLILAVAINVLLTLAQIVGGILSGSLALIADALHNFSDAASLGLAWFARRIGRRPADKLMTFGYAQGEVVAALINLTTLLIIGFYLIVEAINRFAAPQPVEGWTVIWVAGIALVIDLVTAFIVYRGAHDSINMKAAFLHNVSDALASIGVIVAGVLIILYDLVVADLIITLIIAAYVIWQGATLLPRTVRLLMGAVPDEVEFDQMVENLRALGGVQDIHHVHVWNLGEHHRALEAHLTLVDYSQTAFEGVKRRARAMLEKDFGIAHVTFEPCLATDCDDTLIPAHPAPNNGKNTVGD
;
A
#
# COMPACT_ATOMS: atom_id res chain seq x y z
N MET A 1 -10.41 24.43 -21.69
CA MET A 1 -10.19 23.08 -22.25
C MET A 1 -9.75 22.21 -21.09
N ALA A 2 -10.52 21.17 -20.79
CA ALA A 2 -10.30 20.30 -19.65
C ALA A 2 -9.22 19.27 -20.02
N HIS A 3 -8.19 19.14 -19.19
CA HIS A 3 -7.20 18.08 -19.29
C HIS A 3 -7.24 17.27 -18.00
N SER A 4 -7.72 16.04 -18.15
CA SER A 4 -7.59 14.93 -17.23
C SER A 4 -6.14 14.49 -17.14
N HIS A 5 -5.62 14.29 -15.93
CA HIS A 5 -4.33 13.65 -15.71
C HIS A 5 -4.50 12.38 -14.86
N ASP A 6 -3.94 11.32 -15.43
CA ASP A 6 -3.89 9.93 -14.99
C ASP A 6 -2.71 9.68 -14.01
N GLN A 7 -2.97 8.79 -13.05
CA GLN A 7 -2.09 7.78 -12.44
C GLN A 7 -1.19 8.04 -11.20
N ALA A 8 -1.14 6.92 -10.43
CA ALA A 8 -0.19 6.46 -9.41
C ALA A 8 -0.51 6.79 -7.94
N GLY A 9 -1.40 5.98 -7.34
CA GLY A 9 -1.56 5.79 -5.90
C GLY A 9 -2.14 4.41 -5.64
N HIS A 10 -1.90 3.85 -4.46
CA HIS A 10 -2.38 2.56 -4.01
C HIS A 10 -3.90 2.59 -3.77
N SER A 11 -4.67 2.87 -4.81
CA SER A 11 -6.08 2.58 -4.85
C SER A 11 -6.26 1.10 -5.21
N HIS A 12 -6.84 0.33 -4.30
CA HIS A 12 -7.53 -0.89 -4.68
C HIS A 12 -8.42 -0.55 -5.88
N GLY A 13 -8.28 -1.29 -6.99
CA GLY A 13 -8.75 -0.89 -8.31
C GLY A 13 -10.20 -0.42 -8.34
N GLU A 14 -10.40 0.91 -8.42
CA GLU A 14 -11.71 1.56 -8.31
C GLU A 14 -12.00 2.58 -9.42
N GLU A 15 -11.23 2.63 -10.52
CA GLU A 15 -11.45 3.66 -11.56
C GLU A 15 -12.32 3.22 -12.75
N ASN A 16 -12.70 1.94 -12.88
CA ASN A 16 -13.52 1.45 -14.00
C ASN A 16 -14.74 0.60 -13.63
N LEU A 17 -15.03 0.41 -12.34
CA LEU A 17 -16.23 -0.29 -11.87
C LEU A 17 -17.27 0.74 -11.46
N SER A 18 -18.53 0.53 -11.85
CA SER A 18 -19.64 1.34 -11.32
C SER A 18 -19.64 1.21 -9.79
N ASP A 19 -19.87 2.30 -9.05
CA ASP A 19 -19.99 2.28 -7.57
C ASP A 19 -20.87 1.12 -7.06
N ARG A 20 -21.89 0.72 -7.82
CA ARG A 20 -22.75 -0.43 -7.51
C ARG A 20 -22.04 -1.79 -7.63
N GLN A 21 -21.17 -1.97 -8.62
CA GLN A 21 -20.38 -3.20 -8.81
C GLN A 21 -19.34 -3.34 -7.72
N LEU A 22 -18.70 -2.24 -7.32
CA LEU A 22 -17.76 -2.19 -6.21
C LEU A 22 -18.43 -2.57 -4.89
N ILE A 23 -19.56 -1.94 -4.56
CA ILE A 23 -20.33 -2.26 -3.34
C ILE A 23 -20.76 -3.73 -3.34
N LEU A 24 -21.18 -4.26 -4.50
CA LEU A 24 -21.56 -5.66 -4.63
C LEU A 24 -20.38 -6.59 -4.40
N ALA A 25 -19.21 -6.30 -4.98
CA ALA A 25 -18.00 -7.10 -4.79
C ALA A 25 -17.56 -7.13 -3.32
N VAL A 26 -17.54 -5.96 -2.66
CA VAL A 26 -17.24 -5.86 -1.22
C VAL A 26 -18.26 -6.65 -0.40
N ALA A 27 -19.56 -6.53 -0.70
CA ALA A 27 -20.60 -7.27 0.02
C ALA A 27 -20.45 -8.80 -0.15
N ILE A 28 -20.12 -9.26 -1.36
CA ILE A 28 -19.85 -10.69 -1.62
C ILE A 28 -18.65 -11.16 -0.81
N ASN A 29 -17.54 -10.41 -0.82
CA ASN A 29 -16.34 -10.80 -0.08
C ASN A 29 -16.58 -10.85 1.44
N VAL A 30 -17.32 -9.88 1.99
CA VAL A 30 -17.70 -9.86 3.41
C VAL A 30 -18.59 -11.06 3.76
N LEU A 31 -19.58 -11.38 2.92
CA LEU A 31 -20.45 -12.53 3.15
C LEU A 31 -19.68 -13.85 3.07
N LEU A 32 -18.78 -13.98 2.09
CA LEU A 32 -17.91 -15.13 1.94
C LEU A 32 -17.01 -15.31 3.17
N THR A 33 -16.33 -14.23 3.58
CA THR A 33 -15.52 -14.17 4.79
C THR A 33 -16.29 -14.68 6.01
N LEU A 34 -17.53 -14.21 6.22
CA LEU A 34 -18.37 -14.67 7.33
C LEU A 34 -18.69 -16.16 7.21
N ALA A 35 -19.01 -16.65 6.00
CA ALA A 35 -19.24 -18.07 5.75
C ALA A 35 -17.99 -18.92 6.02
N GLN A 36 -16.79 -18.42 5.68
CA GLN A 36 -15.52 -19.08 5.98
C GLN A 36 -15.19 -19.09 7.47
N ILE A 37 -15.43 -18.00 8.20
CA ILE A 37 -15.27 -17.98 9.67
C ILE A 37 -16.20 -19.00 10.31
N VAL A 38 -17.49 -18.99 9.96
CA VAL A 38 -18.47 -19.94 10.51
C VAL A 38 -18.12 -21.38 10.11
N GLY A 39 -17.79 -21.61 8.84
CA GLY A 39 -17.37 -22.91 8.33
C GLY A 39 -16.10 -23.42 9.01
N GLY A 40 -15.13 -22.54 9.27
CA GLY A 40 -13.88 -22.86 9.94
C GLY A 40 -14.09 -23.24 11.40
N ILE A 41 -14.96 -22.51 12.11
CA ILE A 41 -15.33 -22.85 13.49
C ILE A 41 -16.10 -24.18 13.54
N LEU A 42 -17.08 -24.37 12.67
CA LEU A 42 -17.92 -25.59 12.65
C LEU A 42 -17.13 -26.83 12.23
N SER A 43 -16.25 -26.70 11.24
CA SER A 43 -15.39 -27.80 10.79
C SER A 43 -14.18 -28.02 11.68
N GLY A 44 -13.83 -27.06 12.53
CA GLY A 44 -12.56 -27.05 13.24
C GLY A 44 -11.35 -26.83 12.32
N SER A 45 -11.49 -26.33 11.09
CA SER A 45 -10.34 -26.05 10.20
C SER A 45 -9.69 -24.71 10.53
N LEU A 46 -8.39 -24.73 10.86
CA LEU A 46 -7.61 -23.50 10.97
C LEU A 46 -7.29 -22.90 9.61
N ALA A 47 -7.15 -23.73 8.57
CA ALA A 47 -6.81 -23.24 7.23
C ALA A 47 -7.94 -22.36 6.68
N LEU A 48 -9.18 -22.78 6.90
CA LEU A 48 -10.36 -22.01 6.51
C LEU A 48 -10.50 -20.71 7.32
N ILE A 49 -10.15 -20.72 8.62
CA ILE A 49 -10.10 -19.51 9.45
C ILE A 49 -8.98 -18.57 8.96
N ALA A 50 -7.80 -19.09 8.62
CA ALA A 50 -6.68 -18.30 8.14
C ALA A 50 -7.02 -17.57 6.85
N ASP A 51 -7.61 -18.29 5.88
CA ASP A 51 -8.09 -17.73 4.63
C ASP A 51 -9.18 -16.66 4.87
N ALA A 52 -10.14 -16.95 5.76
CA ALA A 52 -11.17 -15.99 6.12
C ALA A 52 -10.62 -14.71 6.76
N LEU A 53 -9.61 -14.83 7.64
CA LEU A 53 -9.03 -13.67 8.33
C LEU A 53 -8.21 -12.79 7.38
N HIS A 54 -7.56 -13.38 6.37
CA HIS A 54 -6.93 -12.62 5.30
C HIS A 54 -7.97 -11.81 4.52
N ASN A 55 -9.01 -12.48 4.00
CA ASN A 55 -10.10 -11.85 3.25
C ASN A 55 -10.85 -10.79 4.07
N PHE A 56 -11.03 -11.04 5.37
CA PHE A 56 -11.59 -10.07 6.31
C PHE A 56 -10.71 -8.83 6.43
N SER A 57 -9.39 -8.99 6.53
CA SER A 57 -8.48 -7.85 6.64
C SER A 57 -8.49 -7.01 5.37
N ASP A 58 -8.66 -7.63 4.20
CA ASP A 58 -8.80 -6.88 2.94
C ASP A 58 -10.14 -6.14 2.87
N ALA A 59 -11.23 -6.76 3.31
CA ALA A 59 -12.51 -6.06 3.43
C ALA A 59 -12.46 -4.92 4.47
N ALA A 60 -11.79 -5.14 5.60
CA ALA A 60 -11.59 -4.15 6.64
C ALA A 60 -10.71 -2.99 6.16
N SER A 61 -9.67 -3.27 5.38
CA SER A 61 -8.80 -2.25 4.79
C SER A 61 -9.58 -1.33 3.86
N LEU A 62 -10.46 -1.88 3.01
CA LEU A 62 -11.35 -1.10 2.15
C LEU A 62 -12.35 -0.26 2.95
N GLY A 63 -12.95 -0.83 4.00
CA GLY A 63 -13.85 -0.10 4.90
C GLY A 63 -13.14 1.05 5.62
N LEU A 64 -11.93 0.79 6.12
CA LEU A 64 -11.06 1.78 6.75
C LEU A 64 -10.62 2.85 5.76
N ALA A 65 -10.25 2.49 4.53
CA ALA A 65 -9.88 3.43 3.47
C ALA A 65 -11.06 4.31 3.09
N TRP A 66 -12.27 3.76 2.94
CA TRP A 66 -13.48 4.55 2.68
C TRP A 66 -13.77 5.54 3.82
N PHE A 67 -13.68 5.08 5.06
CA PHE A 67 -13.89 5.93 6.24
C PHE A 67 -12.81 7.01 6.36
N ALA A 68 -11.54 6.65 6.14
CA ALA A 68 -10.42 7.56 6.17
C ALA A 68 -10.51 8.59 5.04
N ARG A 69 -10.88 8.19 3.82
CA ARG A 69 -11.13 9.11 2.69
C ARG A 69 -12.26 10.08 2.97
N ARG A 70 -13.33 9.64 3.65
CA ARG A 70 -14.41 10.52 4.10
C ARG A 70 -13.91 11.56 5.11
N ILE A 71 -12.97 11.20 5.98
CA ILE A 71 -12.34 12.13 6.93
C ILE A 71 -11.30 13.02 6.21
N GLY A 72 -10.50 12.47 5.30
CA GLY A 72 -9.44 13.16 4.58
C GLY A 72 -9.96 14.28 3.67
N ARG A 73 -11.19 14.15 3.16
CA ARG A 73 -11.90 15.21 2.42
C ARG A 73 -12.36 16.37 3.30
N ARG A 74 -12.22 16.31 4.63
CA ARG A 74 -12.53 17.44 5.49
C ARG A 74 -11.52 18.56 5.24
N PRO A 75 -11.99 19.81 5.12
CA PRO A 75 -11.09 20.95 4.97
C PRO A 75 -10.19 21.08 6.21
N ALA A 76 -9.04 21.71 6.02
CA ALA A 76 -8.16 22.08 7.12
C ALA A 76 -8.88 22.93 8.17
N ASP A 77 -8.51 22.74 9.43
CA ASP A 77 -9.00 23.53 10.55
C ASP A 77 -7.85 23.99 11.46
N LYS A 78 -8.19 24.63 12.58
CA LYS A 78 -7.19 25.18 13.52
C LYS A 78 -6.35 24.11 14.23
N LEU A 79 -6.80 22.86 14.26
CA LEU A 79 -6.08 21.72 14.87
C LEU A 79 -5.28 20.95 13.83
N MET A 80 -5.82 20.84 12.61
CA MET A 80 -5.20 20.16 11.48
C MET A 80 -5.06 21.13 10.29
N THR A 81 -4.01 21.94 10.32
CA THR A 81 -3.78 23.02 9.35
C THR A 81 -3.47 22.53 7.93
N PHE A 82 -2.98 21.29 7.79
CA PHE A 82 -2.82 20.61 6.51
C PHE A 82 -4.03 19.74 6.12
N GLY A 83 -5.08 19.72 6.94
CA GLY A 83 -6.22 18.82 6.79
C GLY A 83 -5.95 17.42 7.33
N TYR A 84 -6.82 16.48 6.95
CA TYR A 84 -6.88 15.15 7.57
C TYR A 84 -6.39 14.01 6.66
N ALA A 85 -5.70 14.33 5.57
CA ALA A 85 -5.31 13.34 4.56
C ALA A 85 -4.37 12.25 5.11
N GLN A 86 -3.52 12.56 6.09
CA GLN A 86 -2.67 11.56 6.76
C GLN A 86 -3.47 10.48 7.51
N GLY A 87 -4.76 10.68 7.79
CA GLY A 87 -5.62 9.68 8.41
C GLY A 87 -5.73 8.38 7.60
N GLU A 88 -5.60 8.46 6.27
CA GLU A 88 -5.56 7.28 5.38
C GLU A 88 -4.35 6.40 5.67
N VAL A 89 -3.16 7.02 5.83
CA VAL A 89 -1.92 6.31 6.15
C VAL A 89 -1.98 5.66 7.52
N VAL A 90 -2.58 6.34 8.51
CA VAL A 90 -2.79 5.79 9.86
C VAL A 90 -3.73 4.59 9.82
N ALA A 91 -4.82 4.67 9.04
CA ALA A 91 -5.76 3.56 8.89
C ALA A 91 -5.10 2.33 8.24
N ALA A 92 -4.26 2.55 7.22
CA ALA A 92 -3.46 1.49 6.60
C ALA A 92 -2.47 0.84 7.59
N LEU A 93 -1.81 1.66 8.43
CA LEU A 93 -0.90 1.15 9.47
C LEU A 93 -1.61 0.25 10.49
N ILE A 94 -2.81 0.67 10.94
CA ILE A 94 -3.64 -0.13 11.85
C ILE A 94 -3.97 -1.48 11.21
N ASN A 95 -4.45 -1.48 9.96
CA ASN A 95 -4.79 -2.70 9.24
C ASN A 95 -3.59 -3.66 9.10
N LEU A 96 -2.45 -3.15 8.64
CA LEU A 96 -1.22 -3.96 8.48
C LEU A 96 -0.75 -4.54 9.81
N THR A 97 -0.83 -3.77 10.89
CA THR A 97 -0.44 -4.23 12.23
C THR A 97 -1.40 -5.31 12.74
N THR A 98 -2.71 -5.13 12.56
CA THR A 98 -3.72 -6.14 12.91
C THR A 98 -3.50 -7.44 12.14
N LEU A 99 -3.22 -7.35 10.84
CA LEU A 99 -2.95 -8.50 9.98
C LEU A 99 -1.72 -9.29 10.45
N LEU A 100 -0.63 -8.60 10.84
CA LEU A 100 0.55 -9.23 11.41
C LEU A 100 0.24 -9.94 12.73
N ILE A 101 -0.49 -9.30 13.64
CA ILE A 101 -0.90 -9.90 14.92
C ILE A 101 -1.70 -11.19 14.67
N ILE A 102 -2.65 -11.14 13.75
CA ILE A 102 -3.46 -12.30 13.37
C ILE A 102 -2.58 -13.42 12.78
N GLY A 103 -1.66 -13.08 11.87
CA GLY A 103 -0.74 -14.06 11.28
C GLY A 103 0.11 -14.78 12.33
N PHE A 104 0.71 -14.04 13.27
CA PHE A 104 1.47 -14.64 14.37
C PHE A 104 0.60 -15.48 15.31
N TYR A 105 -0.64 -15.03 15.59
CA TYR A 105 -1.61 -15.80 16.36
C TYR A 105 -1.92 -17.16 15.69
N LEU A 106 -2.15 -17.17 14.37
CA LEU A 106 -2.41 -18.39 13.62
C LEU A 106 -1.23 -19.37 13.64
N ILE A 107 0.01 -18.87 13.60
CA ILE A 107 1.20 -19.72 13.76
C ILE A 107 1.22 -20.38 15.15
N VAL A 108 0.99 -19.62 16.21
CA VAL A 108 0.96 -20.15 17.58
C VAL A 108 -0.17 -21.17 17.73
N GLU A 109 -1.34 -20.88 17.19
CA GLU A 109 -2.50 -21.79 17.23
C GLU A 109 -2.24 -23.08 16.44
N ALA A 110 -1.62 -22.99 15.26
CA ALA A 110 -1.21 -24.16 14.48
C ALA A 110 -0.21 -25.05 15.24
N ILE A 111 0.76 -24.46 15.94
CA ILE A 111 1.71 -25.19 16.79
C ILE A 111 0.99 -25.86 17.96
N ASN A 112 0.07 -25.16 18.63
CA ASN A 112 -0.72 -25.72 19.73
C ASN A 112 -1.57 -26.90 19.27
N ARG A 113 -2.19 -26.80 18.09
CA ARG A 113 -2.97 -27.90 17.50
C ARG A 113 -2.13 -29.06 16.99
N PHE A 114 -0.89 -28.81 16.59
CA PHE A 114 0.05 -29.89 16.30
C PHE A 114 0.35 -30.71 17.57
N ALA A 115 0.47 -30.06 18.73
CA ALA A 115 0.69 -30.72 20.01
C ALA A 115 -0.57 -31.44 20.55
N ALA A 116 -1.77 -30.90 20.26
CA ALA A 116 -3.05 -31.49 20.65
C ALA A 116 -4.03 -31.51 19.44
N PRO A 117 -3.95 -32.53 18.57
CA PRO A 117 -4.76 -32.61 17.36
C PRO A 117 -6.26 -32.58 17.66
N GLN A 118 -6.98 -31.72 16.95
CA GLN A 118 -8.43 -31.62 16.98
C GLN A 118 -9.01 -32.23 15.70
N PRO A 119 -10.17 -32.90 15.75
CA PRO A 119 -10.80 -33.41 14.54
C PRO A 119 -11.19 -32.26 13.61
N VAL A 120 -10.99 -32.45 12.31
CA VAL A 120 -11.39 -31.50 11.27
C VAL A 120 -12.41 -32.18 10.35
N GLU A 121 -13.55 -31.53 10.14
CA GLU A 121 -14.62 -32.04 9.29
C GLU A 121 -14.42 -31.63 7.83
N GLY A 122 -13.80 -32.52 7.05
CA GLY A 122 -13.32 -32.19 5.71
C GLY A 122 -14.40 -31.80 4.67
N TRP A 123 -15.65 -32.27 4.80
CA TRP A 123 -16.70 -31.93 3.82
C TRP A 123 -17.11 -30.47 3.91
N THR A 124 -17.33 -29.95 5.12
CA THR A 124 -17.56 -28.51 5.33
C THR A 124 -16.40 -27.67 4.79
N VAL A 125 -15.15 -28.09 5.02
CA VAL A 125 -13.96 -27.40 4.49
C VAL A 125 -14.00 -27.31 2.96
N ILE A 126 -14.25 -28.43 2.28
CA ILE A 126 -14.30 -28.47 0.80
C ILE A 126 -15.43 -27.62 0.25
N TRP A 127 -16.64 -27.68 0.82
CA TRP A 127 -17.77 -26.91 0.31
C TRP A 127 -17.54 -25.41 0.45
N VAL A 128 -17.08 -24.97 1.61
CA VAL A 128 -16.88 -23.55 1.89
C VAL A 128 -15.71 -22.99 1.06
N ALA A 129 -14.57 -23.69 1.02
CA ALA A 129 -13.44 -23.29 0.20
C ALA A 129 -13.75 -23.39 -1.32
N GLY A 130 -14.61 -24.33 -1.72
CA GLY A 130 -15.09 -24.44 -3.10
C GLY A 130 -15.92 -23.24 -3.53
N ILE A 131 -16.79 -22.73 -2.65
CA ILE A 131 -17.55 -21.50 -2.91
C ILE A 131 -16.60 -20.30 -3.01
N ALA A 132 -15.61 -20.20 -2.11
CA ALA A 132 -14.59 -19.15 -2.15
C ALA A 132 -13.83 -19.15 -3.48
N LEU A 133 -13.30 -20.31 -3.86
CA LEU A 133 -12.59 -20.51 -5.13
C LEU A 133 -13.43 -20.06 -6.34
N VAL A 134 -14.71 -20.39 -6.39
CA VAL A 134 -15.58 -19.96 -7.50
C VAL A 134 -15.71 -18.44 -7.55
N ILE A 135 -15.86 -17.78 -6.39
CA ILE A 135 -15.97 -16.32 -6.32
C ILE A 135 -14.67 -15.66 -6.75
N ASP A 136 -13.52 -16.15 -6.28
CA ASP A 136 -12.20 -15.59 -6.61
C ASP A 136 -11.89 -15.76 -8.11
N LEU A 137 -12.20 -16.92 -8.69
CA LEU A 137 -12.03 -17.17 -10.12
C LEU A 137 -12.94 -16.29 -10.98
N VAL A 138 -14.20 -16.10 -10.59
CA VAL A 138 -15.12 -15.20 -11.29
C VAL A 138 -14.61 -13.77 -11.24
N THR A 139 -14.17 -13.31 -10.06
CA THR A 139 -13.64 -11.96 -9.87
C THR A 139 -12.35 -11.76 -10.67
N ALA A 140 -11.42 -12.71 -10.60
CA ALA A 140 -10.19 -12.71 -11.39
C ALA A 140 -10.49 -12.65 -12.90
N PHE A 141 -11.47 -13.42 -13.39
CA PHE A 141 -11.86 -13.41 -14.81
C PHE A 141 -12.44 -12.08 -15.26
N ILE A 142 -13.25 -11.42 -14.41
CA ILE A 142 -13.81 -10.09 -14.69
C ILE A 142 -12.68 -9.06 -14.80
N VAL A 143 -11.72 -9.09 -13.87
CA VAL A 143 -10.63 -8.11 -13.78
C VAL A 143 -9.52 -8.38 -14.83
N TYR A 144 -9.38 -9.63 -15.31
CA TYR A 144 -8.35 -10.05 -16.26
C TYR A 144 -8.30 -9.20 -17.54
N ARG A 145 -9.46 -8.80 -18.08
CA ARG A 145 -9.51 -7.96 -19.29
C ARG A 145 -8.90 -6.57 -19.06
N GLY A 146 -9.11 -5.99 -17.89
CA GLY A 146 -8.52 -4.69 -17.52
C GLY A 146 -7.05 -4.78 -17.08
N ALA A 147 -6.56 -5.98 -16.74
CA ALA A 147 -5.21 -6.19 -16.21
C ALA A 147 -4.08 -5.90 -17.22
N HIS A 148 -4.38 -5.88 -18.51
CA HIS A 148 -3.39 -5.53 -19.55
C HIS A 148 -3.17 -4.02 -19.67
N ASP A 149 -4.21 -3.24 -19.35
CA ASP A 149 -4.23 -1.80 -19.61
C ASP A 149 -3.89 -0.96 -18.36
N SER A 150 -3.93 -1.56 -17.17
CA SER A 150 -3.72 -0.85 -15.91
C SER A 150 -2.93 -1.69 -14.89
N ILE A 151 -1.92 -1.05 -14.28
CA ILE A 151 -1.13 -1.62 -13.18
C ILE A 151 -2.04 -1.97 -12.00
N ASN A 152 -3.04 -1.13 -11.71
CA ASN A 152 -3.98 -1.36 -10.61
C ASN A 152 -4.87 -2.58 -10.88
N MET A 153 -5.33 -2.74 -12.12
CA MET A 153 -6.10 -3.93 -12.51
C MET A 153 -5.24 -5.19 -12.50
N LYS A 154 -3.96 -5.08 -12.87
CA LYS A 154 -2.99 -6.18 -12.77
C LYS A 154 -2.78 -6.61 -11.31
N ALA A 155 -2.64 -5.65 -10.39
CA ALA A 155 -2.52 -5.93 -8.96
C ALA A 155 -3.77 -6.62 -8.42
N ALA A 156 -4.97 -6.11 -8.75
CA ALA A 156 -6.23 -6.73 -8.36
C ALA A 156 -6.39 -8.15 -8.93
N PHE A 157 -5.99 -8.40 -10.19
CA PHE A 157 -5.99 -9.74 -10.77
C PHE A 157 -5.05 -10.70 -10.01
N LEU A 158 -3.81 -10.28 -9.75
CA LEU A 158 -2.84 -11.11 -9.03
C LEU A 158 -3.28 -11.44 -7.59
N HIS A 159 -3.95 -10.51 -6.92
CA HIS A 159 -4.53 -10.75 -5.60
C HIS A 159 -5.61 -11.85 -5.64
N ASN A 160 -6.63 -11.72 -6.50
CA ASN A 160 -7.67 -12.75 -6.62
C ASN A 160 -7.10 -14.13 -7.01
N VAL A 161 -6.03 -14.17 -7.82
CA VAL A 161 -5.34 -15.43 -8.15
C VAL A 161 -4.64 -16.02 -6.92
N SER A 162 -4.06 -15.19 -6.06
CA SER A 162 -3.47 -15.63 -4.80
C SER A 162 -4.53 -16.25 -3.87
N ASP A 163 -5.70 -15.61 -3.76
CA ASP A 163 -6.79 -16.07 -2.90
C ASP A 163 -7.39 -17.39 -3.43
N ALA A 164 -7.54 -17.50 -4.76
CA ALA A 164 -7.91 -18.75 -5.41
C ALA A 164 -6.89 -19.88 -5.14
N LEU A 165 -5.58 -19.57 -5.12
CA LEU A 165 -4.54 -20.55 -4.76
C LEU A 165 -4.62 -20.97 -3.28
N ALA A 166 -4.92 -20.04 -2.38
CA ALA A 166 -5.15 -20.35 -0.97
C ALA A 166 -6.37 -21.27 -0.81
N SER A 167 -7.49 -20.95 -1.46
CA SER A 167 -8.69 -21.80 -1.51
C SER A 167 -8.40 -23.20 -2.06
N ILE A 168 -7.60 -23.33 -3.12
CA ILE A 168 -7.16 -24.64 -3.65
C ILE A 168 -6.37 -25.40 -2.58
N GLY A 169 -5.45 -24.75 -1.87
CA GLY A 169 -4.72 -25.35 -0.76
C GLY A 169 -5.64 -25.90 0.33
N VAL A 170 -6.66 -25.12 0.73
CA VAL A 170 -7.66 -25.52 1.72
C VAL A 170 -8.50 -26.71 1.24
N ILE A 171 -8.92 -26.72 -0.02
CA ILE A 171 -9.64 -27.87 -0.63
C ILE A 171 -8.76 -29.12 -0.61
N VAL A 172 -7.49 -29.01 -0.98
CA VAL A 172 -6.54 -30.13 -0.94
C VAL A 172 -6.39 -30.67 0.47
N ALA A 173 -6.29 -29.81 1.48
CA ALA A 173 -6.28 -30.24 2.88
C ALA A 173 -7.57 -31.00 3.25
N GLY A 174 -8.74 -30.48 2.89
CA GLY A 174 -10.03 -31.14 3.12
C GLY A 174 -10.12 -32.53 2.46
N VAL A 175 -9.64 -32.67 1.22
CA VAL A 175 -9.60 -33.96 0.51
C VAL A 175 -8.67 -34.94 1.21
N LEU A 176 -7.48 -34.50 1.64
CA LEU A 176 -6.53 -35.35 2.36
C LEU A 176 -7.07 -35.80 3.72
N ILE A 177 -7.84 -34.95 4.40
CA ILE A 177 -8.54 -35.30 5.64
C ILE A 177 -9.57 -36.39 5.39
N ILE A 178 -10.40 -36.28 4.34
CA ILE A 178 -11.44 -37.29 4.06
C ILE A 178 -10.85 -38.64 3.65
N LEU A 179 -9.79 -38.63 2.85
CA LEU A 179 -9.22 -39.87 2.30
C LEU A 179 -8.25 -40.58 3.25
N TYR A 180 -7.56 -39.83 4.10
CA TYR A 180 -6.43 -40.35 4.89
C TYR A 180 -6.48 -39.98 6.38
N ASP A 181 -7.53 -39.30 6.85
CA ASP A 181 -7.61 -38.71 8.20
C ASP A 181 -6.41 -37.81 8.53
N LEU A 182 -5.81 -37.20 7.50
CA LEU A 182 -4.57 -36.43 7.61
C LEU A 182 -4.84 -34.99 8.07
N VAL A 183 -5.20 -34.84 9.34
CA VAL A 183 -5.47 -33.53 9.99
C VAL A 183 -4.29 -32.56 9.88
N VAL A 184 -3.06 -33.08 9.83
CA VAL A 184 -1.85 -32.26 9.69
C VAL A 184 -1.83 -31.45 8.38
N ALA A 185 -2.56 -31.89 7.34
CA ALA A 185 -2.66 -31.12 6.10
C ALA A 185 -3.27 -29.73 6.33
N ASP A 186 -4.30 -29.62 7.17
CA ASP A 186 -4.91 -28.34 7.56
C ASP A 186 -3.90 -27.41 8.23
N LEU A 187 -3.08 -27.94 9.14
CA LEU A 187 -2.05 -27.17 9.85
C LEU A 187 -0.96 -26.66 8.90
N ILE A 188 -0.53 -27.49 7.95
CA ILE A 188 0.48 -27.09 6.95
C ILE A 188 -0.07 -25.94 6.09
N ILE A 189 -1.29 -26.06 5.59
CA ILE A 189 -1.92 -25.00 4.79
C ILE A 189 -2.12 -23.73 5.62
N THR A 190 -2.55 -23.86 6.88
CA THR A 190 -2.64 -22.73 7.83
C THR A 190 -1.32 -21.99 7.95
N LEU A 191 -0.21 -22.72 8.14
CA LEU A 191 1.12 -22.12 8.25
C LEU A 191 1.58 -21.44 6.96
N ILE A 192 1.26 -22.01 5.80
CA ILE A 192 1.57 -21.41 4.49
C ILE A 192 0.81 -20.09 4.33
N ILE A 193 -0.50 -20.08 4.59
CA ILE A 193 -1.33 -18.87 4.50
C ILE A 193 -0.84 -17.81 5.51
N ALA A 194 -0.61 -18.20 6.77
CA ALA A 194 -0.12 -17.29 7.80
C ALA A 194 1.27 -16.71 7.44
N ALA A 195 2.19 -17.50 6.92
CA ALA A 195 3.51 -17.03 6.48
C ALA A 195 3.40 -16.06 5.30
N TYR A 196 2.53 -16.35 4.33
CA TYR A 196 2.27 -15.45 3.20
C TYR A 196 1.73 -14.10 3.67
N VAL A 197 0.72 -14.12 4.54
CA VAL A 197 0.11 -12.92 5.12
C VAL A 197 1.12 -12.10 5.92
N ILE A 198 1.96 -12.76 6.73
CA ILE A 198 3.03 -12.07 7.48
C ILE A 198 4.04 -11.44 6.54
N TRP A 199 4.45 -12.15 5.48
CA TRP A 199 5.39 -11.62 4.49
C TRP A 199 4.82 -10.39 3.77
N GLN A 200 3.54 -10.43 3.38
CA GLN A 200 2.85 -9.29 2.79
C GLN A 200 2.80 -8.10 3.77
N GLY A 201 2.40 -8.34 5.02
CA GLY A 201 2.37 -7.31 6.05
C GLY A 201 3.76 -6.70 6.30
N ALA A 202 4.79 -7.53 6.43
CA ALA A 202 6.16 -7.11 6.73
C ALA A 202 6.83 -6.36 5.58
N THR A 203 6.43 -6.61 4.33
CA THR A 203 6.96 -5.88 3.16
C THR A 203 6.28 -4.51 2.97
N LEU A 204 5.00 -4.38 3.34
CA LEU A 204 4.25 -3.13 3.23
C LEU A 204 4.46 -2.19 4.43
N LEU A 205 4.62 -2.75 5.64
CA LEU A 205 4.73 -1.97 6.88
C LEU A 205 5.83 -0.89 6.84
N PRO A 206 7.07 -1.16 6.38
CA PRO A 206 8.11 -0.13 6.33
C PRO A 206 7.75 1.03 5.41
N ARG A 207 7.05 0.78 4.30
CA ARG A 207 6.61 1.84 3.38
C ARG A 207 5.60 2.76 4.06
N THR A 208 4.60 2.19 4.74
CA THR A 208 3.59 2.94 5.48
C THR A 208 4.21 3.75 6.64
N VAL A 209 5.16 3.16 7.37
CA VAL A 209 5.87 3.87 8.45
C VAL A 209 6.72 5.02 7.90
N ARG A 210 7.44 4.82 6.78
CA ARG A 210 8.21 5.89 6.11
C ARG A 210 7.32 7.07 5.71
N LEU A 211 6.11 6.81 5.20
CA LEU A 211 5.15 7.86 4.88
C LEU A 211 4.77 8.70 6.11
N LEU A 212 4.53 8.07 7.25
CA LEU A 212 4.24 8.78 8.52
C LEU A 212 5.46 9.53 9.08
N MET A 213 6.67 9.05 8.80
CA MET A 213 7.92 9.70 9.20
C MET A 213 8.29 10.89 8.30
N GLY A 214 7.50 11.20 7.27
CA GLY A 214 7.80 12.29 6.34
C GLY A 214 8.97 11.97 5.40
N ALA A 215 9.15 10.70 5.03
CA ALA A 215 10.16 10.32 4.06
C ALA A 215 9.89 10.92 2.67
N VAL A 216 10.96 11.03 1.88
CA VAL A 216 10.89 11.38 0.46
C VAL A 216 9.95 10.38 -0.25
N PRO A 217 8.99 10.85 -1.07
CA PRO A 217 8.10 9.97 -1.83
C PRO A 217 8.91 9.06 -2.78
N ASP A 218 8.56 7.78 -2.87
CA ASP A 218 9.29 6.80 -3.68
C ASP A 218 9.29 7.17 -5.19
N GLU A 219 8.34 8.00 -5.66
CA GLU A 219 8.29 8.46 -7.06
C GLU A 219 9.07 9.75 -7.33
N VAL A 220 9.69 10.36 -6.31
CA VAL A 220 10.47 11.61 -6.45
C VAL A 220 11.96 11.27 -6.38
N GLU A 221 12.64 11.41 -7.52
CA GLU A 221 14.10 11.38 -7.57
C GLU A 221 14.66 12.67 -6.97
N PHE A 222 15.02 12.61 -5.68
CA PHE A 222 15.41 13.75 -4.87
C PHE A 222 16.58 14.54 -5.48
N ASP A 223 17.66 13.87 -5.88
CA ASP A 223 18.84 14.53 -6.43
C ASP A 223 18.52 15.24 -7.75
N GLN A 224 17.74 14.59 -8.62
CA GLN A 224 17.29 15.18 -9.89
C GLN A 224 16.43 16.42 -9.66
N MET A 225 15.56 16.40 -8.64
CA MET A 225 14.75 17.56 -8.25
C MET A 225 15.62 18.73 -7.78
N VAL A 226 16.62 18.47 -6.93
CA VAL A 226 17.56 19.48 -6.44
C VAL A 226 18.38 20.07 -7.58
N GLU A 227 18.90 19.24 -8.48
CA GLU A 227 19.64 19.67 -9.67
C GLU A 227 18.79 20.56 -10.58
N ASN A 228 17.53 20.18 -10.82
CA ASN A 228 16.61 20.98 -11.64
C ASN A 228 16.33 22.34 -11.00
N LEU A 229 16.17 22.40 -9.67
CA LEU A 229 16.00 23.66 -8.95
C LEU A 229 17.25 24.54 -9.04
N ARG A 230 18.46 23.97 -8.90
CA ARG A 230 19.73 24.69 -9.07
C ARG A 230 19.93 25.22 -10.49
N ALA A 231 19.46 24.48 -11.50
CA ALA A 231 19.58 24.86 -12.90
C ALA A 231 18.65 26.03 -13.31
N LEU A 232 17.71 26.45 -12.45
CA LEU A 232 16.83 27.57 -12.75
C LEU A 232 17.60 28.89 -12.80
N GLY A 233 17.48 29.61 -13.92
CA GLY A 233 18.10 30.93 -14.07
C GLY A 233 17.70 31.90 -12.94
N GLY A 234 18.72 32.46 -12.28
CA GLY A 234 18.59 33.36 -11.14
C GLY A 234 18.85 32.72 -9.78
N VAL A 235 18.85 31.38 -9.70
CA VAL A 235 19.25 30.64 -8.49
C VAL A 235 20.78 30.61 -8.41
N GLN A 236 21.31 31.00 -7.24
CA GLN A 236 22.72 30.82 -6.92
C GLN A 236 22.95 29.46 -6.24
N ASP A 237 22.10 29.12 -5.26
CA ASP A 237 22.11 27.80 -4.61
C ASP A 237 20.76 27.50 -3.93
N ILE A 238 20.60 26.24 -3.54
CA ILE A 238 19.47 25.72 -2.76
C ILE A 238 20.00 24.82 -1.64
N HIS A 239 19.42 24.95 -0.45
CA HIS A 239 19.78 24.15 0.72
C HIS A 239 18.55 23.92 1.61
N HIS A 240 18.71 23.12 2.68
CA HIS A 240 17.65 22.77 3.62
C HIS A 240 16.39 22.24 2.91
N VAL A 241 16.59 21.34 1.95
CA VAL A 241 15.52 20.81 1.09
C VAL A 241 14.87 19.61 1.77
N HIS A 242 13.59 19.74 2.07
CA HIS A 242 12.75 18.67 2.62
C HIS A 242 11.57 18.45 1.69
N VAL A 243 11.28 17.19 1.37
CA VAL A 243 10.12 16.80 0.57
C VAL A 243 9.43 15.62 1.24
N TRP A 244 8.10 15.72 1.38
CA TRP A 244 7.31 14.71 2.07
C TRP A 244 5.88 14.64 1.53
N ASN A 245 5.14 13.63 1.97
CA ASN A 245 3.73 13.44 1.66
C ASN A 245 2.84 14.02 2.78
N LEU A 246 1.90 14.91 2.41
CA LEU A 246 0.81 15.38 3.27
C LEU A 246 -0.40 14.41 3.27
N GLY A 247 -0.40 13.47 2.33
CA GLY A 247 -1.38 12.40 2.16
C GLY A 247 -0.96 11.56 0.96
N GLU A 248 -1.83 10.68 0.47
CA GLU A 248 -1.48 9.78 -0.64
C GLU A 248 -1.19 10.52 -1.96
N HIS A 249 -1.83 11.67 -2.19
CA HIS A 249 -1.74 12.40 -3.47
C HIS A 249 -1.24 13.83 -3.37
N HIS A 250 -0.88 14.29 -2.17
CA HIS A 250 -0.47 15.67 -1.95
C HIS A 250 0.95 15.69 -1.39
N ARG A 251 1.87 16.17 -2.21
CA ARG A 251 3.28 16.35 -1.85
C ARG A 251 3.54 17.77 -1.39
N ALA A 252 4.42 17.91 -0.41
CA ALA A 252 4.90 19.18 0.07
C ALA A 252 6.42 19.26 -0.01
N LEU A 253 6.92 20.48 -0.21
CA LEU A 253 8.34 20.79 -0.21
C LEU A 253 8.61 22.08 0.57
N GLU A 254 9.68 22.04 1.36
CA GLU A 254 10.29 23.20 1.99
C GLU A 254 11.75 23.27 1.54
N ALA A 255 12.20 24.46 1.15
CA ALA A 255 13.59 24.68 0.80
C ALA A 255 14.00 26.13 1.01
N HIS A 256 15.30 26.33 1.21
CA HIS A 256 15.92 27.64 1.24
C HIS A 256 16.53 27.95 -0.12
N LEU A 257 16.32 29.16 -0.61
CA LEU A 257 16.71 29.56 -1.95
C LEU A 257 17.55 30.84 -1.90
N THR A 258 18.77 30.75 -2.43
CA THR A 258 19.69 31.87 -2.56
C THR A 258 19.72 32.33 -4.02
N LEU A 259 19.67 33.64 -4.25
CA LEU A 259 19.68 34.24 -5.58
C LEU A 259 21.00 34.93 -5.87
N VAL A 260 21.40 34.93 -7.16
CA VAL A 260 22.60 35.64 -7.62
C VAL A 260 22.49 37.15 -7.36
N ASP A 261 21.34 37.73 -7.71
CA ASP A 261 21.02 39.14 -7.49
C ASP A 261 19.71 39.24 -6.70
N TYR A 262 19.84 39.35 -5.37
CA TYR A 262 18.66 39.38 -4.51
C TYR A 262 17.85 40.67 -4.67
N SER A 263 16.62 40.52 -5.12
CA SER A 263 15.56 41.51 -4.97
C SER A 263 14.23 40.78 -4.78
N GLN A 264 13.26 41.42 -4.14
CA GLN A 264 11.93 40.84 -3.94
C GLN A 264 11.30 40.43 -5.27
N THR A 265 11.44 41.25 -6.32
CA THR A 265 10.91 40.96 -7.66
C THR A 265 11.61 39.77 -8.32
N ALA A 266 12.94 39.67 -8.21
CA ALA A 266 13.70 38.53 -8.72
C ALA A 266 13.28 37.22 -8.02
N PHE A 267 13.13 37.26 -6.69
CA PHE A 267 12.66 36.14 -5.88
C PHE A 267 11.28 35.66 -6.27
N GLU A 268 10.30 36.56 -6.38
CA GLU A 268 8.96 36.18 -6.85
C GLU A 268 8.98 35.57 -8.26
N GLY A 269 9.88 36.05 -9.13
CA GLY A 269 10.07 35.52 -10.48
C GLY A 269 10.59 34.08 -10.49
N VAL A 270 11.64 33.79 -9.70
CA VAL A 270 12.22 32.44 -9.57
C VAL A 270 11.24 31.50 -8.87
N LYS A 271 10.64 31.94 -7.75
CA LYS A 271 9.66 31.18 -6.98
C LYS A 271 8.51 30.68 -7.86
N ARG A 272 7.97 31.51 -8.75
CA ARG A 272 6.90 31.12 -9.69
C ARG A 272 7.35 30.04 -10.67
N ARG A 273 8.56 30.16 -11.24
CA ARG A 273 9.11 29.16 -12.17
C ARG A 273 9.39 27.83 -11.47
N ALA A 274 9.99 27.88 -10.28
CA ALA A 274 10.26 26.71 -9.47
C ALA A 274 8.98 25.95 -9.10
N ARG A 275 7.95 26.65 -8.64
CA ARG A 275 6.63 26.03 -8.35
C ARG A 275 6.03 25.35 -9.58
N ALA A 276 6.03 26.02 -10.73
CA ALA A 276 5.45 25.46 -11.95
C ALA A 276 6.20 24.19 -12.42
N MET A 277 7.53 24.17 -12.29
CA MET A 277 8.35 22.99 -12.58
C MET A 277 8.09 21.86 -11.57
N LEU A 278 8.08 22.17 -10.27
CA LEU A 278 7.82 21.19 -9.21
C LEU A 278 6.44 20.54 -9.34
N GLU A 279 5.41 21.33 -9.66
CA GLU A 279 4.06 20.80 -9.87
C GLU A 279 3.99 19.93 -11.13
N LYS A 280 4.57 20.37 -12.24
CA LYS A 280 4.51 19.67 -13.52
C LYS A 280 5.34 18.40 -13.56
N ASP A 281 6.59 18.48 -13.11
CA ASP A 281 7.59 17.42 -13.32
C ASP A 281 7.67 16.47 -12.12
N PHE A 282 7.25 16.91 -10.93
CA PHE A 282 7.33 16.12 -9.68
C PHE A 282 6.00 16.00 -8.92
N GLY A 283 4.92 16.63 -9.37
CA GLY A 283 3.61 16.58 -8.70
C GLY A 283 3.57 17.29 -7.33
N ILE A 284 4.48 18.23 -7.07
CA ILE A 284 4.58 18.93 -5.79
C ILE A 284 3.85 20.26 -5.86
N ALA A 285 2.63 20.31 -5.33
CA ALA A 285 1.78 21.49 -5.36
C ALA A 285 1.95 22.42 -4.13
N HIS A 286 2.28 21.86 -2.96
CA HIS A 286 2.44 22.63 -1.73
C HIS A 286 3.92 22.95 -1.48
N VAL A 287 4.36 24.13 -1.88
CA VAL A 287 5.79 24.51 -1.76
C VAL A 287 5.96 25.73 -0.87
N THR A 288 7.00 25.75 -0.05
CA THR A 288 7.49 26.92 0.67
C THR A 288 8.96 27.14 0.34
N PHE A 289 9.30 28.37 -0.03
CA PHE A 289 10.68 28.78 -0.27
C PHE A 289 11.03 29.91 0.68
N GLU A 290 12.06 29.71 1.50
CA GLU A 290 12.65 30.75 2.33
C GLU A 290 13.74 31.48 1.53
N PRO A 291 13.71 32.82 1.42
CA PRO A 291 14.80 33.57 0.82
C PRO A 291 16.00 33.63 1.77
N CYS A 292 17.17 33.23 1.31
CA CYS A 292 18.41 33.32 2.07
C CYS A 292 19.47 34.18 1.36
N LEU A 293 20.30 34.85 2.15
CA LEU A 293 21.52 35.47 1.65
C LEU A 293 22.64 34.41 1.64
N ALA A 294 23.55 34.52 0.68
CA ALA A 294 24.70 33.61 0.57
C ALA A 294 25.58 33.59 1.84
N THR A 295 25.55 34.66 2.64
CA THR A 295 26.30 34.78 3.90
C THR A 295 25.69 34.00 5.06
N ASP A 296 24.40 33.66 4.98
CA ASP A 296 23.65 33.05 6.08
C ASP A 296 23.51 31.53 5.89
N CYS A 297 24.18 30.97 4.88
CA CYS A 297 24.11 29.57 4.52
C CYS A 297 25.25 28.79 5.18
N ASP A 298 24.93 27.66 5.82
CA ASP A 298 25.91 26.65 6.23
C ASP A 298 26.03 25.63 5.08
N ASP A 299 27.25 25.35 4.61
CA ASP A 299 27.53 24.62 3.35
C ASP A 299 27.05 23.15 3.36
N THR A 300 26.57 22.64 4.49
CA THR A 300 26.21 21.22 4.66
C THR A 300 24.80 21.04 5.24
N LEU A 301 23.76 21.14 4.40
CA LEU A 301 22.39 20.81 4.81
C LEU A 301 21.61 19.96 3.79
N ILE A 302 22.14 19.72 2.59
CA ILE A 302 21.68 18.62 1.74
C ILE A 302 22.71 17.49 1.94
N PRO A 303 22.35 16.39 2.62
CA PRO A 303 23.26 15.26 2.77
C PRO A 303 23.72 14.80 1.38
N ALA A 304 25.02 14.62 1.18
CA ALA A 304 25.51 14.01 -0.06
C ALA A 304 24.98 12.57 -0.12
N HIS A 305 24.07 12.30 -1.07
CA HIS A 305 23.58 10.96 -1.31
C HIS A 305 24.60 10.24 -2.19
N PRO A 306 25.15 9.07 -1.76
CA PRO A 306 25.98 8.28 -2.65
C PRO A 306 25.13 7.85 -3.84
N ALA A 307 25.59 8.15 -5.06
CA ALA A 307 24.93 7.70 -6.27
C ALA A 307 24.68 6.18 -6.20
N PRO A 308 23.51 5.69 -6.67
CA PRO A 308 23.22 4.27 -6.66
C PRO A 308 24.37 3.54 -7.36
N ASN A 309 24.94 2.57 -6.64
CA ASN A 309 26.04 1.75 -7.12
C ASN A 309 25.54 0.93 -8.31
N ASN A 310 25.61 1.51 -9.51
CA ASN A 310 25.38 0.82 -10.77
C ASN A 310 26.44 -0.25 -10.85
N GLY A 311 26.11 -1.46 -10.40
CA GLY A 311 26.97 -2.64 -10.37
C GLY A 311 27.50 -2.95 -11.77
N LYS A 312 28.54 -2.24 -12.19
CA LYS A 312 29.49 -2.68 -13.18
C LYS A 312 30.43 -3.63 -12.44
N ASN A 313 30.02 -4.88 -12.36
CA ASN A 313 30.98 -5.98 -12.27
C ASN A 313 31.88 -5.88 -13.51
N THR A 314 33.01 -5.19 -13.38
CA THR A 314 34.16 -5.40 -14.26
C THR A 314 34.72 -6.77 -13.90
N VAL A 315 34.27 -7.78 -14.62
CA VAL A 315 35.00 -9.03 -14.82
C VAL A 315 35.97 -8.79 -15.99
N GLY A 316 37.26 -9.07 -15.77
CA GLY A 316 38.36 -8.97 -16.76
C GLY A 316 39.19 -7.69 -16.54
N ASP A 317 40.49 -7.73 -16.25
CA ASP A 317 41.53 -8.74 -16.53
C ASP A 317 42.47 -9.00 -15.32
#